data_AF-A0AAU4UQI9-F1
#
_entry.id   AF-A0AAU4UQI9-F1
#
_cell.length_a   1.000
_cell.length_b   1.000
_cell.length_c   1.000
_cell.angle_alpha   90.00
_cell.angle_beta   90.00
_cell.angle_gamma   90.00
#
_symmetry.space_group_name_H-M   'P 1'
#
loop_
_entity.id
_entity.type
_entity.pdbx_description
1 polymer ?
#
loop_
_entity_poly.entity_id
_entity_poly.type
_entity_poly.pdbx_seq_one_letter_code
_entity_poly.pdbx_strand_id
1 'polypeptide(L)'
;MRTRDIQVGETYMVCVPQRLPPRMRNRRPATREEFTAGLRLHLYRGNRFDLTVTAVDPGERTVDGYETATTRRVRLALTLEQAITLGLPDITGHYEIEGTLHDVEANAPVELPTSCSYTFIPTRWLLPLGTPTVLSEWSIAFYRYYVRKDATGMTLAEVSAAAEESQEKERNLAGRALDNYRAEECLRSAEVEHAEWRRIEAVMRQSAMTSYSPMGDPELSEADLEQPRP
;
A
#
# COMPACT_ATOMS: atom_id res chain seq x y z
N MET A 1 -17.38 0.77 -7.79
CA MET A 1 -18.29 1.68 -8.55
C MET A 1 -19.24 0.89 -9.46
N ARG A 2 -20.24 1.51 -10.11
CA ARG A 2 -21.00 0.84 -11.20
C ARG A 2 -20.29 1.05 -12.53
N THR A 3 -20.50 0.14 -13.47
CA THR A 3 -19.93 0.19 -14.84
C THR A 3 -20.21 1.51 -15.56
N ARG A 4 -21.41 2.06 -15.38
CA ARG A 4 -21.84 3.34 -15.98
C ARG A 4 -21.11 4.58 -15.44
N ASP A 5 -20.51 4.48 -14.26
CA ASP A 5 -19.83 5.60 -13.61
C ASP A 5 -18.33 5.65 -13.99
N ILE A 6 -17.88 4.72 -14.83
CA ILE A 6 -16.48 4.55 -15.24
C ILE A 6 -16.32 5.04 -16.67
N GLN A 7 -15.34 5.91 -16.88
CA GLN A 7 -15.02 6.48 -18.19
C GLN A 7 -13.66 5.95 -18.68
N VAL A 8 -13.59 5.66 -19.97
CA VAL A 8 -12.33 5.27 -20.63
C VAL A 8 -11.45 6.52 -20.76
N GLY A 9 -10.16 6.36 -20.46
CA GLY A 9 -9.17 7.44 -20.42
C GLY A 9 -9.00 8.08 -19.04
N GLU A 10 -9.92 7.83 -18.10
CA GLU A 10 -9.83 8.34 -16.74
C GLU A 10 -9.03 7.40 -15.82
N THR A 11 -8.41 7.98 -14.79
CA THR A 11 -7.65 7.25 -13.78
C THR A 11 -8.48 7.06 -12.52
N TYR A 12 -8.52 5.83 -12.04
CA TYR A 12 -9.24 5.44 -10.84
C TYR A 12 -8.33 4.70 -9.88
N MET A 13 -8.64 4.79 -8.59
CA MET A 13 -7.95 4.01 -7.56
C MET A 13 -8.53 2.59 -7.52
N VAL A 14 -7.67 1.58 -7.56
CA VAL A 14 -8.04 0.16 -7.46
C VAL A 14 -7.72 -0.35 -6.07
N CYS A 15 -8.75 -0.74 -5.31
CA CYS A 15 -8.60 -1.41 -4.02
C CYS A 15 -8.57 -2.93 -4.20
N VAL A 16 -7.37 -3.52 -4.10
CA VAL A 16 -7.18 -4.96 -4.31
C VAL A 16 -7.48 -5.71 -3.01
N PRO A 17 -8.39 -6.69 -3.01
CA PRO A 17 -8.69 -7.45 -1.81
C PRO A 17 -7.51 -8.32 -1.38
N GLN A 18 -7.39 -8.55 -0.07
CA GLN A 18 -6.39 -9.48 0.48
C GLN A 18 -6.47 -10.88 -0.14
N ARG A 19 -7.69 -11.34 -0.42
CA ARG A 19 -7.94 -12.62 -1.11
C ARG A 19 -8.42 -12.37 -2.54
N LEU A 20 -7.55 -12.63 -3.51
CA LEU A 20 -7.91 -12.56 -4.93
C LEU A 20 -8.97 -13.62 -5.28
N PRO A 21 -9.93 -13.31 -6.15
CA PRO A 21 -10.93 -14.26 -6.63
C PRO A 21 -10.27 -15.47 -7.32
N PRO A 22 -10.84 -16.68 -7.19
CA PRO A 22 -10.27 -17.88 -7.80
C PRO A 22 -10.02 -17.76 -9.30
N ARG A 23 -10.90 -17.05 -10.03
CA ARG A 23 -10.76 -16.82 -11.47
C ARG A 23 -9.49 -16.04 -11.84
N MET A 24 -9.06 -15.10 -11.00
CA MET A 24 -7.83 -14.33 -11.22
C MET A 24 -6.61 -15.08 -10.70
N ARG A 25 -6.71 -15.70 -9.53
CA ARG A 25 -5.62 -16.47 -8.91
C ARG A 25 -5.21 -17.71 -9.72
N ASN A 26 -6.18 -18.38 -10.32
CA ASN A 26 -5.95 -19.63 -11.05
C ASN A 26 -5.77 -19.40 -12.57
N ARG A 27 -5.80 -18.15 -13.03
CA ARG A 27 -5.59 -17.82 -14.44
C ARG A 27 -4.17 -18.22 -14.83
N ARG A 28 -4.03 -19.07 -15.85
CA ARG A 28 -2.73 -19.37 -16.44
C ARG A 28 -2.38 -18.24 -17.41
N PRO A 29 -1.30 -17.49 -17.18
CA PRO A 29 -0.92 -16.41 -18.08
C PRO A 29 -0.46 -17.00 -19.41
N ALA A 30 -1.01 -16.50 -20.50
CA ALA A 30 -0.61 -16.85 -21.86
C ALA A 30 0.60 -16.04 -22.31
N THR A 31 0.75 -14.81 -21.82
CA THR A 31 1.86 -13.92 -22.14
C THR A 31 2.68 -13.54 -20.90
N ARG A 32 3.93 -13.09 -21.11
CA ARG A 32 4.80 -12.59 -20.02
C ARG A 32 4.24 -11.31 -19.38
N GLU A 33 3.53 -10.50 -20.15
CA GLU A 33 2.83 -9.31 -19.64
C GLU A 33 1.71 -9.70 -18.69
N GLU A 34 0.89 -10.68 -19.06
CA GLU A 34 -0.15 -11.22 -18.16
C GLU A 34 0.45 -11.83 -16.89
N PHE A 35 1.59 -12.53 -17.00
CA PHE A 35 2.30 -13.05 -15.84
C PHE A 35 2.79 -11.93 -14.92
N THR A 36 3.35 -10.87 -15.50
CA THR A 36 3.86 -9.71 -14.74
C THR A 36 2.73 -8.95 -14.06
N ALA A 37 1.62 -8.71 -14.76
CA ALA A 37 0.42 -8.12 -14.20
C ALA A 37 -0.18 -8.97 -13.08
N GLY A 38 -0.24 -10.30 -13.28
CA GLY A 38 -0.68 -11.24 -12.25
C GLY A 38 0.21 -11.20 -11.00
N LEU A 39 1.54 -11.18 -11.17
CA LEU A 39 2.50 -11.07 -10.07
C LEU A 39 2.36 -9.74 -9.32
N ARG A 40 2.25 -8.61 -10.04
CA ARG A 40 2.03 -7.29 -9.43
C ARG A 40 0.72 -7.25 -8.66
N LEU A 41 -0.37 -7.75 -9.23
CA LEU A 41 -1.65 -7.84 -8.53
C LEU A 41 -1.57 -8.70 -7.26
N HIS A 42 -0.76 -9.76 -7.29
CA HIS A 42 -0.47 -10.57 -6.11
C HIS A 42 0.31 -9.83 -5.02
N LEU A 43 1.20 -8.90 -5.40
CA LEU A 43 1.92 -8.01 -4.47
C LEU A 43 1.02 -6.89 -3.94
N TYR A 44 0.03 -6.46 -4.73
CA TYR A 44 -0.96 -5.47 -4.31
C TYR A 44 -2.08 -6.00 -3.43
N ARG A 45 -2.09 -7.28 -3.04
CA ARG A 45 -3.14 -7.81 -2.15
C ARG A 45 -3.25 -6.99 -0.86
N GLY A 46 -4.44 -6.43 -0.62
CA GLY A 46 -4.71 -5.54 0.51
C GLY A 46 -4.31 -4.09 0.31
N ASN A 47 -3.64 -3.77 -0.79
CA ASN A 47 -3.14 -2.45 -1.11
C ASN A 47 -3.94 -1.80 -2.25
N ARG A 48 -3.54 -0.58 -2.60
CA ARG A 48 -4.17 0.25 -3.63
C ARG A 48 -3.14 0.70 -4.64
N PHE A 49 -3.60 0.93 -5.87
CA PHE A 49 -2.80 1.52 -6.94
C PHE A 49 -3.71 2.26 -7.93
N ASP A 50 -3.12 3.13 -8.74
CA ASP A 50 -3.85 3.89 -9.76
C ASP A 50 -3.90 3.14 -11.09
N LEU A 51 -5.09 3.08 -11.68
CA LEU A 51 -5.33 2.43 -12.97
C LEU A 51 -6.01 3.41 -13.92
N THR A 52 -5.37 3.66 -15.06
CA THR A 52 -5.98 4.37 -16.18
C THR A 52 -6.78 3.37 -17.02
N VAL A 53 -8.09 3.59 -17.11
CA VAL A 53 -9.02 2.65 -17.77
C VAL A 53 -8.92 2.78 -19.28
N THR A 54 -8.72 1.66 -19.98
CA THR A 54 -8.66 1.60 -21.44
C THR A 54 -9.91 0.96 -22.05
N ALA A 55 -10.57 0.06 -21.33
CA ALA A 55 -11.82 -0.55 -21.76
C ALA A 55 -12.70 -0.94 -20.57
N VAL A 56 -14.01 -0.97 -20.79
CA VAL A 56 -15.01 -1.38 -19.79
C VAL A 56 -15.89 -2.45 -20.39
N ASP A 57 -16.00 -3.60 -19.73
CA ASP A 57 -16.98 -4.64 -20.05
C ASP A 57 -18.19 -4.52 -19.11
N PRO A 58 -19.33 -4.01 -19.58
CA PRO A 58 -20.53 -3.88 -18.76
C PRO A 58 -21.19 -5.21 -18.43
N GLY A 59 -21.02 -6.25 -19.26
CA GLY A 59 -21.62 -7.56 -19.09
C GLY A 59 -20.96 -8.34 -17.96
N GLU A 60 -19.63 -8.38 -17.95
CA GLU A 60 -18.85 -9.05 -16.91
C GLU A 60 -18.52 -8.17 -15.71
N ARG A 61 -18.82 -6.86 -15.82
CA ARG A 61 -18.54 -5.83 -14.81
C ARG A 61 -17.06 -5.75 -14.48
N THR A 62 -16.23 -5.79 -15.52
CA THR A 62 -14.77 -5.72 -15.46
C THR A 62 -14.26 -4.52 -16.25
N VAL A 63 -13.03 -4.12 -15.98
CA VAL A 63 -12.30 -3.12 -16.74
C VAL A 63 -10.92 -3.64 -17.10
N ASP A 64 -10.43 -3.13 -18.21
CA ASP A 64 -9.03 -3.24 -18.59
C ASP A 64 -8.40 -1.86 -18.50
N GLY A 65 -7.10 -1.83 -18.23
CA GLY A 65 -6.39 -0.57 -18.05
C GLY A 65 -4.90 -0.78 -17.92
N TYR A 66 -4.16 0.30 -17.72
CA TYR A 66 -2.75 0.23 -17.39
C TYR A 66 -2.43 1.04 -16.14
N GLU A 67 -1.41 0.59 -15.43
CA GLU A 67 -0.76 1.30 -14.34
C GLU A 67 0.58 1.84 -14.86
N THR A 68 0.87 3.11 -14.62
CA THR A 68 2.21 3.64 -14.77
C THR A 68 3.01 3.31 -13.51
N ALA A 69 4.12 2.62 -13.67
CA ALA A 69 5.02 2.23 -12.59
C ALA A 69 6.46 2.62 -12.94
N THR A 70 7.37 2.51 -11.98
CA THR A 70 8.81 2.60 -12.23
C THR A 70 9.45 1.22 -12.16
N THR A 71 10.50 1.02 -12.97
CA THR A 71 11.32 -0.19 -12.96
C THR A 71 12.78 0.19 -13.08
N ARG A 72 13.65 -0.59 -12.45
CA ARG A 72 15.11 -0.52 -12.64
C ARG A 72 15.60 -1.54 -13.67
N ARG A 73 14.71 -2.47 -14.06
CA ARG A 73 15.02 -3.53 -15.01
C ARG A 73 14.91 -3.01 -16.43
N VAL A 74 15.96 -3.22 -17.21
CA VAL A 74 16.02 -2.91 -18.64
C VAL A 74 16.12 -4.22 -19.40
N ARG A 75 15.46 -4.24 -20.56
CA ARG A 75 15.60 -5.29 -21.55
C ARG A 75 16.07 -4.69 -22.85
N LEU A 76 17.12 -5.29 -23.41
CA LEU A 76 17.68 -4.89 -24.68
C LEU A 76 17.68 -6.10 -25.60
N ALA A 77 16.86 -6.05 -26.65
CA ALA A 77 16.97 -7.00 -27.74
C ALA A 77 18.30 -6.73 -28.46
N LEU A 78 19.16 -7.74 -28.49
CA LEU A 78 20.41 -7.69 -29.22
C LEU A 78 20.12 -7.77 -30.71
N THR A 79 20.75 -6.85 -31.44
CA THR A 79 20.85 -6.94 -32.90
C THR A 79 21.72 -8.14 -33.29
N LEU A 80 21.56 -8.61 -34.52
CA LEU A 80 22.37 -9.70 -35.05
C LEU A 80 23.88 -9.38 -34.98
N GLU A 81 24.27 -8.15 -35.30
CA GLU A 81 25.66 -7.69 -35.21
C GLU A 81 26.21 -7.73 -33.78
N GLN A 82 25.42 -7.31 -32.79
CA GLN A 82 25.80 -7.39 -31.38
C GLN A 82 25.91 -8.85 -30.90
N ALA A 83 25.00 -9.72 -31.34
CA ALA A 83 25.04 -11.15 -31.01
C ALA A 83 26.30 -11.83 -31.57
N ILE A 84 26.67 -11.53 -32.82
CA ILE A 84 27.91 -12.01 -33.45
C ILE A 84 29.14 -11.47 -32.72
N THR A 85 29.15 -10.18 -32.38
CA THR A 85 30.26 -9.54 -31.65
C THR A 85 30.47 -10.17 -30.28
N LEU A 86 29.39 -10.59 -29.61
CA LEU A 86 29.43 -11.30 -28.33
C LEU A 86 29.74 -12.80 -28.47
N GLY A 87 29.94 -13.31 -29.69
CA GLY A 87 30.24 -14.72 -29.96
C GLY A 87 29.08 -15.66 -29.66
N LEU A 88 27.84 -15.17 -29.67
CA LEU A 88 26.65 -15.99 -29.44
C LEU A 88 26.40 -16.90 -30.65
N PRO A 89 25.99 -18.16 -30.44
CA PRO A 89 25.84 -19.13 -31.53
C PRO A 89 24.69 -18.75 -32.47
N ASP A 90 24.86 -18.92 -33.79
CA ASP A 90 23.93 -18.42 -34.83
C ASP A 90 22.69 -19.32 -35.04
N ILE A 91 22.10 -19.69 -33.91
CA ILE A 91 20.99 -20.62 -33.65
C ILE A 91 19.79 -20.46 -34.59
N THR A 92 19.20 -19.26 -34.53
CA THR A 92 17.89 -18.80 -35.08
C THR A 92 17.23 -17.68 -34.23
N GLY A 93 17.86 -17.15 -33.17
CA GLY A 93 17.14 -16.44 -32.10
C GLY A 93 17.48 -14.97 -31.90
N HIS A 94 16.46 -14.13 -31.73
CA HIS A 94 16.56 -12.82 -31.10
C HIS A 94 17.06 -12.99 -29.66
N TYR A 95 18.30 -12.60 -29.38
CA TYR A 95 18.84 -12.61 -28.02
C TYR A 95 18.34 -11.37 -27.26
N GLU A 96 18.01 -11.52 -25.98
CA GLU A 96 17.63 -10.40 -25.09
C GLU A 96 18.54 -10.40 -23.87
N ILE A 97 19.08 -9.23 -23.52
CA ILE A 97 19.78 -9.01 -22.25
C ILE A 97 18.78 -8.37 -21.27
N GLU A 98 18.61 -9.00 -20.10
CA GLU A 98 17.86 -8.45 -18.98
C GLU A 98 18.84 -8.05 -17.86
N GLY A 99 18.79 -6.80 -17.42
CA GLY A 99 19.72 -6.27 -16.41
C GLY A 99 19.14 -5.08 -15.64
N THR A 100 19.94 -4.47 -14.77
CA THR A 100 19.59 -3.22 -14.08
C THR A 100 20.42 -2.05 -14.60
N LEU A 101 19.77 -0.89 -14.77
CA LEU A 101 20.48 0.33 -15.17
C LEU A 101 21.03 1.04 -13.93
N HIS A 102 22.32 1.35 -13.96
CA HIS A 102 22.99 2.13 -12.93
C HIS A 102 23.61 3.37 -13.56
N ASP A 103 23.47 4.50 -12.89
CA ASP A 103 24.22 5.71 -13.21
C ASP A 103 25.68 5.49 -12.79
N VAL A 104 26.59 5.69 -13.74
CA VAL A 104 28.03 5.45 -13.55
C VAL A 104 28.65 6.49 -12.61
N GLU A 105 28.18 7.74 -12.63
CA GLU A 105 28.73 8.81 -11.79
C GLU A 105 28.16 8.77 -10.37
N ALA A 106 26.86 8.55 -10.26
CA ALA A 106 26.17 8.49 -8.96
C ALA A 106 26.24 7.11 -8.27
N ASN A 107 26.68 6.07 -8.99
CA ASN A 107 26.63 4.66 -8.57
C ASN A 107 25.27 4.24 -8.00
N ALA A 108 24.20 4.84 -8.52
CA ALA A 108 22.83 4.67 -8.07
C ALA A 108 22.00 3.98 -9.16
N PRO A 109 21.06 3.09 -8.81
CA PRO A 109 20.18 2.50 -9.81
C PRO A 109 19.25 3.56 -10.39
N VAL A 110 19.10 3.56 -11.72
CA VAL A 110 18.21 4.47 -12.45
C VAL A 110 16.81 3.89 -12.49
N GLU A 111 15.82 4.72 -12.18
CA GLU A 111 14.41 4.35 -12.28
C GLU A 111 13.84 4.82 -13.62
N LEU A 112 13.24 3.89 -14.36
CA LEU A 112 12.64 4.15 -15.67
C LEU A 112 11.12 3.96 -15.58
N PRO A 113 10.32 4.78 -16.27
CA PRO A 113 8.89 4.56 -16.37
C PRO A 113 8.59 3.27 -17.14
N THR A 114 7.62 2.52 -16.66
CA THR A 114 7.08 1.32 -17.32
C THR A 114 5.56 1.30 -17.16
N SER A 115 4.85 0.72 -18.12
CA SER A 115 3.41 0.54 -18.03
C SER A 115 3.08 -0.93 -17.84
N CYS A 116 2.22 -1.25 -16.89
CA CYS A 116 1.70 -2.60 -16.71
C CYS A 116 0.21 -2.63 -17.08
N SER A 117 -0.12 -3.41 -18.12
CA SER A 117 -1.50 -3.59 -18.57
C SER A 117 -2.18 -4.68 -17.76
N TYR A 118 -3.33 -4.34 -17.18
CA TYR A 118 -4.20 -5.27 -16.47
C TYR A 118 -5.43 -5.56 -17.30
N THR A 119 -5.81 -6.84 -17.32
CA THR A 119 -7.09 -7.27 -17.89
C THR A 119 -7.98 -7.84 -16.79
N PHE A 120 -9.29 -7.68 -16.95
CA PHE A 120 -10.30 -8.30 -16.10
C PHE A 120 -10.32 -7.78 -14.65
N ILE A 121 -10.08 -6.49 -14.41
CA ILE A 121 -10.18 -5.90 -13.06
C ILE A 121 -11.66 -5.69 -12.70
N PRO A 122 -12.17 -6.25 -11.58
CA PRO A 122 -13.57 -6.05 -11.20
C PRO A 122 -13.91 -4.59 -10.91
N THR A 123 -14.99 -4.08 -11.51
CA THR A 123 -15.47 -2.69 -11.33
C THR A 123 -15.80 -2.32 -9.87
N ARG A 124 -16.07 -3.32 -9.03
CA ARG A 124 -16.29 -3.14 -7.58
C ARG A 124 -15.02 -2.78 -6.81
N TRP A 125 -13.83 -3.00 -7.38
CA TRP A 125 -12.56 -2.60 -6.78
C TRP A 125 -12.19 -1.15 -7.10
N LEU A 126 -12.80 -0.57 -8.13
CA LEU A 126 -12.58 0.82 -8.50
C LEU A 126 -13.31 1.75 -7.53
N LEU A 127 -12.57 2.75 -7.09
CA LEU A 127 -13.03 3.92 -6.36
C LEU A 127 -12.58 5.20 -7.09
N PRO A 128 -13.30 6.32 -6.88
CA PRO A 128 -12.83 7.63 -7.35
C PRO A 128 -11.41 7.91 -6.86
N LEU A 129 -10.61 8.56 -7.69
CA LEU A 129 -9.27 8.99 -7.33
C LEU A 129 -9.32 9.88 -6.08
N GLY A 130 -8.38 9.69 -5.16
CA GLY A 130 -8.33 10.44 -3.89
C GLY A 130 -9.36 10.01 -2.85
N THR A 131 -10.05 8.87 -3.02
CA THR A 131 -10.92 8.34 -1.96
C THR A 131 -10.05 7.99 -0.73
N PRO A 132 -10.29 8.62 0.44
CA PRO A 132 -9.41 8.48 1.58
C PRO A 132 -9.47 7.07 2.18
N THR A 133 -8.36 6.66 2.80
CA THR A 133 -8.32 5.47 3.64
C THR A 133 -9.11 5.69 4.93
N VAL A 134 -10.10 4.84 5.17
CA VAL A 134 -10.88 4.83 6.41
C VAL A 134 -10.57 3.54 7.16
N LEU A 135 -10.15 3.66 8.42
CA LEU A 135 -9.95 2.52 9.31
C LEU A 135 -11.30 1.99 9.79
N SER A 136 -11.38 0.67 9.96
CA SER A 136 -12.53 0.05 10.61
C SER A 136 -12.56 0.40 12.10
N GLU A 137 -13.75 0.39 12.71
CA GLU A 137 -13.90 0.56 14.17
C GLU A 137 -13.06 -0.45 14.95
N TRP A 138 -12.98 -1.68 14.46
CA TRP A 138 -12.12 -2.73 15.03
C TRP A 138 -10.64 -2.36 14.97
N SER A 139 -10.15 -1.84 13.83
CA SER A 139 -8.76 -1.40 13.69
C SER A 139 -8.44 -0.25 14.64
N ILE A 140 -9.36 0.70 14.79
CA ILE A 140 -9.21 1.83 15.72
C ILE A 140 -9.11 1.32 17.16
N ALA A 141 -10.02 0.43 17.57
CA ALA A 141 -9.99 -0.19 18.90
C ALA A 141 -8.69 -0.97 19.12
N PHE A 142 -8.22 -1.71 18.11
CA PHE A 142 -6.97 -2.45 18.15
C PHE A 142 -5.78 -1.54 18.43
N TYR A 143 -5.57 -0.46 17.66
CA TYR A 143 -4.44 0.44 17.87
C TYR A 143 -4.50 1.14 19.23
N ARG A 144 -5.69 1.59 19.66
CA ARG A 144 -5.88 2.17 20.99
C ARG A 144 -5.50 1.20 22.12
N TYR A 145 -5.97 -0.04 22.03
CA TYR A 145 -5.63 -1.08 23.01
C TYR A 145 -4.11 -1.28 23.14
N TYR A 146 -3.38 -1.33 22.02
CA TYR A 146 -1.92 -1.49 22.06
C TYR A 146 -1.22 -0.29 22.68
N VAL A 147 -1.61 0.93 22.33
CA VAL A 147 -1.07 2.13 22.99
C VAL A 147 -1.29 2.10 24.50
N ARG A 148 -2.50 1.74 24.95
CA ARG A 148 -2.81 1.62 26.39
C ARG A 148 -1.95 0.55 27.08
N LYS A 149 -1.76 -0.57 26.41
CA LYS A 149 -0.91 -1.66 26.91
C LYS A 149 0.54 -1.21 27.03
N ASP A 150 1.06 -0.51 26.03
CA ASP A 150 2.44 0.00 26.04
C ASP A 150 2.61 1.10 27.10
N ALA A 151 1.61 1.95 27.28
CA ALA A 151 1.60 2.99 28.31
C ALA A 151 1.51 2.45 29.75
N THR A 152 1.10 1.20 29.95
CA THR A 152 0.82 0.66 31.29
C THR A 152 2.10 0.66 32.12
N GLY A 153 2.05 1.31 33.28
CA GLY A 153 3.19 1.47 34.18
C GLY A 153 4.06 2.70 33.89
N MET A 154 3.90 3.37 32.74
CA MET A 154 4.66 4.57 32.40
C MET A 154 4.29 5.76 33.26
N THR A 155 5.28 6.58 33.57
CA THR A 155 5.12 7.89 34.21
C THR A 155 4.60 8.93 33.22
N LEU A 156 4.07 10.05 33.73
CA LEU A 156 3.59 11.14 32.86
C LEU A 156 4.67 11.68 31.91
N ALA A 157 5.93 11.73 32.35
CA ALA A 157 7.04 12.19 31.52
C ALA A 157 7.33 11.21 30.37
N GLU A 158 7.29 9.91 30.63
CA GLU A 158 7.47 8.87 29.61
C GLU A 158 6.32 8.87 28.60
N VAL A 159 5.07 8.99 29.08
CA VAL A 159 3.89 9.13 28.20
C VAL A 159 3.98 10.38 27.33
N SER A 160 4.43 11.51 27.88
CA SER A 160 4.64 12.75 27.12
C SER A 160 5.70 12.58 26.03
N ALA A 161 6.82 11.92 26.34
CA ALA A 161 7.87 11.64 25.36
C ALA A 161 7.39 10.68 24.26
N ALA A 162 6.63 9.64 24.61
CA ALA A 162 6.03 8.73 23.64
C ALA A 162 5.00 9.43 22.73
N ALA A 163 4.23 10.38 23.27
CA ALA A 163 3.31 11.20 22.48
C ALA A 163 4.07 12.07 21.45
N GLU A 164 5.19 12.67 21.83
CA GLU A 164 6.05 13.44 20.92
C GLU A 164 6.69 12.56 19.83
N GLU A 165 7.20 11.38 20.18
CA GLU A 165 7.71 10.41 19.21
C GLU A 165 6.62 9.96 18.22
N SER A 166 5.41 9.70 18.72
CA SER A 166 4.25 9.33 17.91
C SER A 166 3.85 10.47 16.95
N GLN A 167 3.91 11.73 17.40
CA GLN A 167 3.67 12.89 16.54
C GLN A 167 4.72 13.01 15.44
N GLU A 168 5.99 12.77 15.74
CA GLU A 168 7.06 12.81 14.73
C GLU A 168 6.91 11.68 13.71
N LYS A 169 6.52 10.48 14.15
CA LYS A 169 6.14 9.37 13.25
C LYS A 169 4.97 9.75 12.35
N GLU A 170 3.93 10.38 12.88
CA GLU A 170 2.78 10.88 12.10
C GLU A 170 3.23 11.87 11.02
N ARG A 171 4.04 12.88 11.37
CA ARG A 171 4.57 13.87 10.41
C ARG A 171 5.39 13.23 9.29
N ASN A 172 6.28 12.30 9.64
CA ASN A 172 7.09 11.58 8.67
C ASN A 172 6.24 10.73 7.72
N LEU A 173 5.16 10.12 8.21
CA LEU A 173 4.21 9.38 7.39
C LEU A 173 3.36 10.31 6.51
N ALA A 174 2.94 11.47 7.03
CA ALA A 174 2.16 12.45 6.28
C ALA A 174 2.90 12.95 5.04
N GLY A 175 4.21 13.21 5.16
CA GLY A 175 5.04 13.57 3.99
C GLY A 175 5.09 12.47 2.92
N ARG A 176 5.06 11.20 3.32
CA ARG A 176 5.08 10.05 2.39
C ARG A 176 3.71 9.69 1.83
N ALA A 177 2.64 9.98 2.56
CA ALA A 177 1.27 9.63 2.21
C ALA A 177 0.74 10.37 0.97
N LEU A 178 1.34 11.52 0.61
CA LEU A 178 0.96 12.30 -0.57
C LEU A 178 1.07 11.49 -1.87
N ASP A 179 2.10 10.66 -1.99
CA ASP A 179 2.42 9.92 -3.22
C ASP A 179 2.31 8.40 -3.06
N ASN A 180 1.90 7.91 -1.87
CA ASN A 180 1.96 6.49 -1.55
C ASN A 180 0.79 6.04 -0.67
N TYR A 181 -0.13 5.29 -1.25
CA TYR A 181 -1.29 4.72 -0.55
C TYR A 181 -0.94 3.83 0.65
N ARG A 182 0.21 3.14 0.61
CA ARG A 182 0.66 2.34 1.77
C ARG A 182 1.08 3.25 2.92
N ALA A 183 1.73 4.38 2.61
CA ALA A 183 2.05 5.38 3.63
C ALA A 183 0.78 6.08 4.14
N GLU A 184 -0.22 6.30 3.30
CA GLU A 184 -1.54 6.82 3.72
C GLU A 184 -2.23 5.88 4.71
N GLU A 185 -2.24 4.56 4.45
CA GLU A 185 -2.81 3.58 5.39
C GLU A 185 -2.06 3.58 6.73
N CYS A 186 -0.72 3.59 6.69
CA CYS A 186 0.09 3.70 7.91
C CYS A 186 -0.15 5.03 8.65
N LEU A 187 -0.35 6.13 7.93
CA LEU A 187 -0.67 7.43 8.52
C LEU A 187 -1.95 7.34 9.36
N ARG A 188 -3.01 6.70 8.84
CA ARG A 188 -4.27 6.55 9.60
C ARG A 188 -4.08 5.80 10.91
N SER A 189 -3.25 4.75 10.93
CA SER A 189 -2.93 4.07 12.19
C SER A 189 -2.13 4.95 13.14
N ALA A 190 -1.16 5.72 12.62
CA ALA A 190 -0.35 6.63 13.43
C ALA A 190 -1.17 7.78 14.04
N GLU A 191 -2.13 8.34 13.30
CA GLU A 191 -3.07 9.35 13.80
C GLU A 191 -3.86 8.82 15.00
N VAL A 192 -4.32 7.56 14.95
CA VAL A 192 -5.03 6.92 16.06
C VAL A 192 -4.10 6.69 17.26
N GLU A 193 -2.89 6.18 17.01
CA GLU A 193 -1.89 5.95 18.07
C GLU A 193 -1.53 7.25 18.80
N HIS A 194 -1.20 8.31 18.05
CA HIS A 194 -0.84 9.61 18.60
C HIS A 194 -2.01 10.23 19.37
N ALA A 195 -3.23 10.15 18.84
CA ALA A 195 -4.42 10.64 19.54
C ALA A 195 -4.64 9.91 20.88
N GLU A 196 -4.40 8.59 20.93
CA GLU A 196 -4.52 7.82 22.17
C GLU A 196 -3.42 8.18 23.19
N TRP A 197 -2.18 8.38 22.74
CA TRP A 197 -1.11 8.88 23.61
C TRP A 197 -1.46 10.24 24.25
N ARG A 198 -1.97 11.17 23.44
CA ARG A 198 -2.42 12.50 23.92
C ARG A 198 -3.59 12.41 24.89
N ARG A 199 -4.51 11.46 24.68
CA ARG A 199 -5.62 11.18 25.61
C ARG A 199 -5.09 10.69 26.95
N ILE A 200 -4.22 9.68 26.94
CA ILE A 200 -3.62 9.11 28.17
C ILE A 200 -2.88 10.21 28.94
N GLU A 201 -2.06 11.01 28.26
CA GLU A 201 -1.35 12.15 28.86
C GLU A 201 -2.31 13.15 29.54
N ALA A 202 -3.43 13.47 28.88
CA ALA A 202 -4.45 14.36 29.43
C ALA A 202 -5.13 13.76 30.67
N VAL A 203 -5.52 12.48 30.62
CA VAL A 203 -6.13 11.77 31.75
C VAL A 203 -5.18 11.71 32.95
N MET A 204 -3.92 11.38 32.73
CA MET A 204 -2.92 11.34 33.79
C MET A 204 -2.74 12.69 34.48
N ARG A 205 -2.74 13.80 33.71
CA ARG A 205 -2.69 15.16 34.25
C ARG A 205 -3.93 15.51 35.07
N GLN A 206 -5.12 15.19 34.56
CA GLN A 206 -6.37 15.52 35.23
C GLN A 206 -6.58 14.72 36.52
N SER A 207 -6.23 13.43 36.48
CA SER A 207 -6.39 12.50 37.60
C SER A 207 -5.18 12.46 38.53
N ALA A 208 -4.16 13.29 38.29
CA ALA A 208 -2.89 13.32 39.02
C ALA A 208 -2.24 11.92 39.19
N MET A 209 -2.29 11.10 38.13
CA MET A 209 -1.71 9.77 38.13
C MET A 209 -0.19 9.84 38.12
N THR A 210 0.46 9.12 39.04
CA THR A 210 1.92 8.97 39.07
C THR A 210 2.43 7.96 38.03
N SER A 211 1.60 6.98 37.70
CA SER A 211 1.85 5.95 36.69
C SER A 211 0.53 5.57 36.02
N TYR A 212 0.56 5.35 34.71
CA TYR A 212 -0.65 5.02 33.96
C TYR A 212 -1.11 3.59 34.26
N SER A 213 -2.40 3.46 34.58
CA SER A 213 -3.08 2.17 34.73
C SER A 213 -4.41 2.24 33.99
N PRO A 214 -4.63 1.40 32.96
CA PRO A 214 -5.91 1.38 32.24
C PRO A 214 -7.12 1.14 33.16
N MET A 215 -6.97 0.35 34.22
CA MET A 215 -8.04 0.09 35.20
C MET A 215 -8.42 1.34 36.02
N GLY A 216 -7.51 2.31 36.14
CA GLY A 216 -7.74 3.56 36.84
C GLY A 216 -8.23 4.69 35.94
N ASP A 217 -8.35 4.44 34.64
CA ASP A 217 -8.74 5.44 33.65
C ASP A 217 -10.27 5.62 33.63
N PRO A 218 -10.79 6.80 34.01
CA PRO A 218 -12.22 7.04 34.12
C PRO A 218 -12.94 7.11 32.76
N GLU A 219 -12.22 7.23 31.65
CA GLU A 219 -12.80 7.31 30.31
C GLU A 219 -12.92 5.94 29.62
N LEU A 220 -12.36 4.88 30.23
CA LEU A 220 -12.40 3.53 29.65
C LEU A 220 -13.57 2.73 30.18
N SER A 221 -14.25 2.02 29.27
CA SER A 221 -15.24 1.01 29.62
C SER A 221 -14.58 -0.37 29.87
N GLU A 222 -15.32 -1.33 30.41
CA GLU A 222 -14.81 -2.72 30.55
C GLU A 222 -14.45 -3.33 29.18
N ALA A 223 -15.22 -3.00 28.13
CA ALA A 223 -14.96 -3.45 26.77
C ALA A 223 -13.66 -2.86 26.18
N ASP A 224 -13.24 -1.68 26.62
CA ASP A 224 -12.01 -1.01 26.18
C ASP A 224 -10.72 -1.67 26.72
N LEU A 225 -10.86 -2.47 27.78
CA LEU A 225 -9.77 -3.15 28.47
C LEU A 225 -9.53 -4.55 27.89
N GLU A 226 -10.52 -5.11 27.21
CA GLU A 226 -10.38 -6.40 26.54
C GLU A 226 -9.64 -6.24 25.20
N GLN A 227 -8.83 -7.25 24.85
CA GLN A 227 -8.20 -7.28 23.54
C GLN A 227 -9.28 -7.37 22.45
N PRO A 228 -9.34 -6.42 21.49
CA PRO A 228 -10.34 -6.44 20.44
C PRO A 228 -10.27 -7.73 19.61
N ARG A 229 -11.42 -8.39 19.40
CA ARG A 229 -11.54 -9.61 18.59
C ARG A 229 -12.28 -9.30 17.29
N PRO A 230 -11.80 -9.82 16.14
CA PRO A 230 -12.44 -9.62 14.84
C PRO A 230 -13.74 -10.43 14.68
#